data_AF-A0A0L7LB03-F1
#
_entry.id   AF-A0A0L7LB03-F1
#
_cell.length_a   1.000
_cell.length_b   1.000
_cell.length_c   1.000
_cell.angle_alpha   90.00
_cell.angle_beta   90.00
_cell.angle_gamma   90.00
#
_symmetry.space_group_name_H-M   'P 1'
#
loop_
_entity.id
_entity.type
_entity.pdbx_description
1 polymer ?
#
loop_
_entity_poly.entity_id
_entity_poly.type
_entity_poly.pdbx_seq_one_letter_code
_entity_poly.pdbx_strand_id
1 'polypeptide(L)'
;AWGFRHITFIDNGKVSYSNPTRQVLYNYYDCLNGGRRKAEAAADNLKNILPSVISKGIVAHIPMPGHPIGESLKDETVHNIDTITQAIAEHDVIFLLLDTREARPHSGPAMHGDAARRGCHSRRVGGGDTRRIVAASSRVRPDSGPAMHGVLGPIPHSIRGFLHSYTTVAPTCAKFKQCIACSDIVVNKYRTQGIEFLLNVFNSGNYLEDIMTLSDEEDEE
;
A
#
# COMPACT_ATOMS: atom_id res chain seq x y z
N ALA A 1 4.02 21.98 7.57
CA ALA A 1 3.32 22.33 6.31
C ALA A 1 1.81 22.15 6.42
N TRP A 2 1.27 20.95 6.70
CA TRP A 2 -0.19 20.70 6.80
C TRP A 2 -0.72 20.38 8.21
N GLY A 3 0.14 20.44 9.24
CA GLY A 3 -0.29 20.30 10.64
C GLY A 3 -0.45 18.87 11.17
N PHE A 4 -0.20 17.83 10.36
CA PHE A 4 -0.21 16.44 10.83
C PHE A 4 0.79 16.23 11.98
N ARG A 5 0.31 15.65 13.08
CA ARG A 5 1.10 15.41 14.30
C ARG A 5 1.45 13.96 14.56
N HIS A 6 0.65 13.02 14.07
CA HIS A 6 0.86 11.58 14.28
C HIS A 6 1.27 10.93 12.97
N ILE A 7 2.48 10.36 12.91
CA ILE A 7 3.03 9.72 11.71
C ILE A 7 3.76 8.44 12.10
N THR A 8 3.31 7.30 11.56
CA THR A 8 3.99 6.01 11.74
C THR A 8 4.60 5.54 10.43
N PHE A 9 5.89 5.20 10.46
CA PHE A 9 6.60 4.62 9.33
C PHE A 9 6.69 3.10 9.50
N ILE A 10 6.49 2.34 8.43
CA ILE A 10 6.63 0.88 8.40
C ILE A 10 7.58 0.52 7.26
N ASP A 11 8.74 -0.06 7.59
CA ASP A 11 9.76 -0.48 6.63
C ASP A 11 10.72 -1.49 7.30
N ASN A 12 11.12 -2.55 6.60
CA ASN A 12 12.11 -3.53 7.11
C ASN A 12 13.55 -3.21 6.66
N GLY A 13 13.74 -2.32 5.70
CA GLY A 13 15.03 -1.99 5.11
C GLY A 13 15.97 -1.23 6.06
N LYS A 14 17.25 -1.22 5.67
CA LYS A 14 18.28 -0.38 6.27
C LYS A 14 18.63 0.78 5.34
N VAL A 15 19.07 1.89 5.92
CA VAL A 15 19.56 3.05 5.18
C VAL A 15 20.90 2.71 4.55
N SER A 16 20.99 2.78 3.22
CA SER A 16 22.22 2.60 2.46
C SER A 16 22.79 3.94 1.99
N TYR A 17 24.07 3.97 1.61
CA TYR A 17 24.76 5.18 1.14
C TYR A 17 24.10 5.87 -0.08
N SER A 18 23.30 5.15 -0.87
CA SER A 18 22.56 5.73 -2.00
C SER A 18 21.22 6.35 -1.61
N ASN A 19 20.76 6.16 -0.37
CA ASN A 19 19.45 6.66 0.08
C ASN A 19 19.42 8.17 0.34
N PRO A 20 20.39 8.79 1.05
CA PRO A 20 20.33 10.23 1.36
C PRO A 20 20.17 11.15 0.14
N THR A 21 20.64 10.75 -1.03
CA THR A 21 20.52 11.54 -2.26
C THR A 21 19.11 11.50 -2.89
N ARG A 22 18.26 10.56 -2.47
CA ARG A 22 16.92 10.31 -3.06
C ARG A 22 15.79 10.34 -2.03
N GLN A 23 16.11 10.16 -0.75
CA GLN A 23 15.18 10.01 0.36
C GLN A 23 15.52 11.04 1.43
N VAL A 24 14.67 12.07 1.54
CA VAL A 24 14.95 13.33 2.24
C VAL A 24 14.99 13.25 3.77
N LEU A 25 14.63 12.11 4.35
CA LEU A 25 14.64 11.89 5.80
C LEU A 25 15.90 11.17 6.28
N TYR A 26 16.91 10.95 5.43
CA TYR A 26 18.12 10.23 5.80
C TYR A 26 19.37 11.04 5.52
N ASN A 27 20.35 10.92 6.42
CA ASN A 27 21.64 11.59 6.32
C ASN A 27 22.77 10.57 6.17
N TYR A 28 23.99 11.05 5.88
CA TYR A 28 25.18 10.22 5.80
C TYR A 28 25.41 9.40 7.09
N TYR A 29 25.18 10.01 8.25
CA TYR A 29 25.35 9.34 9.55
C TYR A 29 24.43 8.14 9.76
N ASP A 30 23.24 8.14 9.14
CA ASP A 30 22.31 7.01 9.23
C ASP A 30 22.79 5.79 8.43
N CYS A 31 23.78 5.97 7.53
CA CYS A 31 24.38 4.90 6.72
C CYS A 31 25.53 4.18 7.44
N LEU A 32 26.07 4.77 8.50
CA LEU A 32 27.23 4.24 9.23
C LEU A 32 26.87 2.92 9.95
N ASN A 33 27.89 2.13 10.30
CA ASN A 33 27.75 0.88 11.07
C ASN A 33 26.76 -0.13 10.46
N GLY A 34 26.73 -0.23 9.13
CA GLY A 34 25.82 -1.14 8.41
C GLY A 34 24.40 -0.62 8.22
N GLY A 35 24.17 0.66 8.49
CA GLY A 35 22.91 1.36 8.23
C GLY A 35 21.87 1.18 9.33
N ARG A 36 21.25 2.29 9.74
CA ARG A 36 20.11 2.28 10.66
C ARG A 36 18.87 1.70 9.98
N ARG A 37 17.92 1.20 10.76
CA ARG A 37 16.60 0.79 10.26
C ARG A 37 15.87 2.00 9.70
N LYS A 38 15.34 1.89 8.48
CA LYS A 38 14.69 3.00 7.75
C LYS A 38 13.53 3.60 8.53
N ALA A 39 12.62 2.76 9.03
CA ALA A 39 11.44 3.20 9.76
C ALA A 39 11.80 4.02 11.01
N GLU A 40 12.76 3.54 11.79
CA GLU A 40 13.23 4.22 13.01
C GLU A 40 13.98 5.51 12.68
N ALA A 41 14.92 5.45 11.74
CA ALA A 41 15.69 6.63 11.31
C ALA A 41 14.77 7.74 10.76
N ALA A 42 13.75 7.38 9.97
CA ALA A 42 12.76 8.33 9.47
C ALA A 42 11.95 8.98 10.60
N ALA A 43 11.53 8.18 11.60
CA ALA A 43 10.80 8.69 12.75
C ALA A 43 11.64 9.67 13.58
N ASP A 44 12.91 9.35 13.84
CA ASP A 44 13.82 10.20 14.60
C ASP A 44 14.19 11.48 13.84
N ASN A 45 14.53 11.36 12.56
CA ASN A 45 14.86 12.53 11.74
C ASN A 45 13.65 13.45 11.55
N LEU A 46 12.43 12.93 11.59
CA LEU A 46 11.23 13.76 11.60
C LEU A 46 11.08 14.56 12.91
N LYS A 47 11.46 13.99 14.06
CA LYS A 47 11.49 14.71 15.35
C LYS A 47 12.55 15.81 15.35
N ASN A 48 13.67 15.61 14.66
CA ASN A 48 14.69 16.65 14.49
C ASN A 48 14.15 17.87 13.70
N ILE A 49 13.22 17.64 12.77
CA ILE A 49 12.57 18.70 11.99
C ILE A 49 11.46 19.38 12.79
N LEU A 50 10.62 18.58 13.47
CA LEU A 50 9.50 19.07 14.27
C LEU A 50 9.44 18.30 15.61
N PRO A 51 10.03 18.82 16.69
CA PRO A 51 10.11 18.09 17.96
C PRO A 51 8.75 17.75 18.59
N SER A 52 7.69 18.48 18.24
CA SER A 52 6.32 18.26 18.72
C SER A 52 5.54 17.20 17.92
N VAL A 53 6.17 16.55 16.93
CA VAL A 53 5.56 15.43 16.20
C VAL A 53 5.61 14.15 17.03
N ILE A 54 4.53 13.38 16.98
CA ILE A 54 4.46 12.03 17.52
C ILE A 54 4.76 11.09 16.36
N SER A 55 6.03 10.75 16.19
CA SER A 55 6.49 9.82 15.16
C SER A 55 6.98 8.48 15.73
N LYS A 56 6.60 7.39 15.06
CA LYS A 56 6.98 6.01 15.41
C LYS A 56 7.51 5.29 14.18
N GLY A 57 8.57 4.51 14.35
CA GLY A 57 9.07 3.56 13.34
C GLY A 57 8.72 2.13 13.74
N ILE A 58 8.10 1.37 12.84
CA ILE A 58 7.83 -0.05 13.01
C ILE A 58 8.68 -0.80 11.98
N VAL A 59 9.57 -1.66 12.47
CA VAL A 59 10.37 -2.53 11.62
C VAL A 59 9.60 -3.82 11.41
N ALA A 60 8.87 -3.90 10.30
CA ALA A 60 8.08 -5.07 9.95
C ALA A 60 8.25 -5.41 8.48
N HIS A 61 8.39 -6.70 8.18
CA HIS A 61 8.39 -7.19 6.81
C HIS A 61 6.95 -7.33 6.29
N ILE A 62 6.67 -6.75 5.13
CA ILE A 62 5.37 -6.93 4.45
C ILE A 62 5.51 -8.13 3.51
N PRO A 63 4.87 -9.27 3.79
CA PRO A 63 4.95 -10.45 2.94
C PRO A 63 4.36 -10.16 1.55
N MET A 64 5.04 -10.65 0.52
CA MET A 64 4.59 -10.53 -0.87
C MET A 64 3.86 -11.81 -1.28
N PRO A 65 2.71 -11.73 -1.98
CA PRO A 65 2.07 -12.89 -2.59
C PRO A 65 3.04 -13.67 -3.50
N GLY A 66 2.90 -14.99 -3.51
CA GLY A 66 3.73 -15.90 -4.32
C GLY A 66 5.20 -16.04 -3.89
N HIS A 67 5.59 -15.49 -2.73
CA HIS A 67 6.89 -15.71 -2.12
C HIS A 67 6.73 -16.62 -0.90
N PRO A 68 7.11 -17.92 -1.00
CA PRO A 68 6.90 -18.88 0.07
C PRO A 68 7.56 -18.46 1.37
N ILE A 69 6.83 -18.58 2.47
CA ILE A 69 7.34 -18.31 3.81
C ILE A 69 7.82 -19.62 4.40
N GLY A 70 9.13 -19.73 4.62
CA GLY A 70 9.72 -20.89 5.29
C GLY A 70 9.20 -21.04 6.70
N GLU A 71 9.17 -22.28 7.22
CA GLU A 71 8.61 -22.61 8.53
C GLU A 71 9.18 -21.74 9.66
N SER A 72 10.49 -21.46 9.60
CA SER A 72 11.20 -20.64 10.58
C SER A 72 10.77 -19.17 10.62
N LEU A 73 10.13 -18.67 9.56
CA LEU A 73 9.70 -17.27 9.42
C LEU A 73 8.18 -17.11 9.55
N LYS A 74 7.43 -18.20 9.73
CA LYS A 74 5.97 -18.14 9.85
C LYS A 74 5.54 -17.33 11.06
N ASP A 75 6.08 -17.64 12.24
CA ASP A 75 5.72 -16.95 13.49
C ASP A 75 6.07 -15.45 13.43
N GLU A 76 7.24 -15.11 12.88
CA GLU A 76 7.64 -13.71 12.65
C GLU A 76 6.69 -13.01 11.68
N THR A 77 6.27 -13.69 10.62
CA THR A 77 5.38 -13.11 9.62
C THR A 77 3.98 -12.88 10.19
N VAL A 78 3.45 -13.82 10.97
CA VAL A 78 2.17 -13.65 11.67
C VAL A 78 2.24 -12.46 12.62
N HIS A 79 3.30 -12.38 13.42
CA HIS A 79 3.52 -11.25 14.32
C HIS A 79 3.62 -9.90 13.57
N ASN A 80 4.30 -9.87 12.43
CA ASN A 80 4.39 -8.68 11.58
C ASN A 80 3.02 -8.29 11.02
N ILE A 81 2.22 -9.25 10.55
CA ILE A 81 0.87 -9.00 10.04
C ILE A 81 -0.02 -8.41 11.14
N ASP A 82 0.03 -8.95 12.35
CA ASP A 82 -0.76 -8.44 13.47
C ASP A 82 -0.33 -7.00 13.83
N THR A 83 0.97 -6.74 13.89
CA THR A 83 1.52 -5.41 14.17
C THR A 83 1.10 -4.39 13.11
N ILE A 84 1.15 -4.76 11.83
CA ILE A 84 0.72 -3.91 10.72
C ILE A 84 -0.79 -3.69 10.78
N THR A 85 -1.57 -4.74 11.06
CA THR A 85 -3.04 -4.66 11.15
C THR A 85 -3.48 -3.76 12.31
N GLN A 86 -2.81 -3.85 13.44
CA GLN A 86 -3.03 -2.94 14.57
C GLN A 86 -2.68 -1.50 14.18
N ALA A 87 -1.52 -1.26 13.56
CA ALA A 87 -1.14 0.07 13.10
C ALA A 87 -2.17 0.64 12.10
N ILE A 88 -2.68 -0.18 11.17
CA ILE A 88 -3.74 0.20 10.24
C ILE A 88 -5.03 0.57 10.98
N ALA A 89 -5.39 -0.15 12.03
CA ALA A 89 -6.59 0.13 12.82
C ALA A 89 -6.48 1.42 13.65
N GLU A 90 -5.27 1.76 14.10
CA GLU A 90 -4.97 2.97 14.88
C GLU A 90 -4.92 4.26 14.05
N HIS A 91 -4.76 4.17 12.72
CA HIS A 91 -4.57 5.33 11.85
C HIS A 91 -5.79 5.62 10.95
N ASP A 92 -6.06 6.92 10.75
CA ASP A 92 -7.19 7.36 9.91
C ASP A 92 -6.89 7.31 8.40
N VAL A 93 -5.62 7.57 8.03
CA VAL A 93 -5.16 7.69 6.65
C VAL A 93 -3.93 6.84 6.45
N ILE A 94 -3.91 6.07 5.36
CA ILE A 94 -2.84 5.12 5.06
C ILE A 94 -2.18 5.53 3.73
N PHE A 95 -0.85 5.57 3.71
CA PHE A 95 -0.08 5.80 2.48
C PHE A 95 0.65 4.52 2.07
N LEU A 96 0.31 3.96 0.91
CA LEU A 96 0.94 2.75 0.38
C LEU A 96 2.09 3.15 -0.56
N LEU A 97 3.29 3.32 0.01
CA LEU A 97 4.50 3.81 -0.66
C LEU A 97 5.53 2.69 -0.91
N LEU A 98 5.07 1.53 -1.36
CA LEU A 98 5.92 0.34 -1.55
C LEU A 98 6.60 0.33 -2.93
N ASP A 99 7.82 -0.21 -2.98
CA ASP A 99 8.68 -0.16 -4.17
C ASP A 99 8.29 -1.19 -5.25
N THR A 100 7.87 -2.40 -4.87
CA THR A 100 7.60 -3.48 -5.83
C THR A 100 6.13 -3.51 -6.29
N ARG A 101 5.89 -4.21 -7.41
CA ARG A 101 4.54 -4.49 -7.89
C ARG A 101 3.87 -5.55 -7.03
N GLU A 102 4.58 -6.60 -6.60
CA GLU A 102 4.01 -7.71 -5.81
C GLU A 102 3.67 -7.32 -4.36
N ALA A 103 4.41 -6.42 -3.71
CA ALA A 103 4.07 -5.95 -2.36
C ALA A 103 2.75 -5.15 -2.32
N ARG A 104 2.20 -4.81 -3.50
CA ARG A 104 0.85 -4.28 -3.66
C ARG A 104 0.02 -5.40 -4.32
N PRO A 105 -1.10 -5.85 -3.73
CA PRO A 105 -2.01 -6.74 -4.44
C PRO A 105 -2.47 -6.05 -5.74
N HIS A 106 -1.87 -6.39 -6.88
CA HIS A 106 -2.24 -5.87 -8.18
C HIS A 106 -2.97 -6.95 -8.95
N SER A 107 -4.26 -6.73 -9.12
CA SER A 107 -5.11 -7.40 -10.10
C SER A 107 -4.53 -7.24 -11.51
N GLY A 108 -3.95 -8.32 -12.05
CA GLY A 108 -3.89 -8.60 -13.48
C GLY A 108 -3.08 -7.66 -14.39
N PRO A 109 -2.90 -8.04 -15.66
CA PRO A 109 -1.97 -7.38 -16.56
C PRO A 109 -2.54 -6.05 -17.04
N ALA A 110 -1.73 -5.01 -16.88
CA ALA A 110 -1.82 -3.79 -17.68
C ALA A 110 -3.14 -3.00 -17.66
N MET A 111 -4.00 -3.04 -16.64
CA MET A 111 -5.00 -1.97 -16.44
C MET A 111 -5.52 -1.97 -14.99
N HIS A 112 -5.54 -0.79 -14.39
CA HIS A 112 -6.45 -0.39 -13.31
C HIS A 112 -6.49 -1.28 -12.04
N GLY A 113 -5.81 -0.83 -10.98
CA GLY A 113 -5.99 -1.34 -9.63
C GLY A 113 -6.07 -0.20 -8.63
N ASP A 114 -7.20 -0.14 -7.92
CA ASP A 114 -7.48 0.59 -6.68
C ASP A 114 -8.08 -0.43 -5.71
N ALA A 115 -7.46 -0.60 -4.54
CA ALA A 115 -7.93 -1.49 -3.48
C ALA A 115 -7.17 -1.22 -2.18
N ALA A 116 -7.78 -0.46 -1.28
CA ALA A 116 -7.89 -0.81 0.14
C ALA A 116 -8.90 0.15 0.79
N ARG A 117 -9.85 -0.43 1.54
CA ARG A 117 -10.89 0.31 2.27
C ARG A 117 -10.21 1.15 3.38
N ARG A 118 -10.66 2.40 3.54
CA ARG A 118 -10.06 3.54 4.27
C ARG A 118 -9.00 4.25 3.44
N GLY A 119 -9.09 5.58 3.35
CA GLY A 119 -8.41 6.42 2.36
C GLY A 119 -6.93 6.08 2.17
N CYS A 120 -6.66 5.20 1.22
CA CYS A 120 -5.31 4.74 0.90
C CYS A 120 -4.79 5.58 -0.27
N HIS A 121 -3.69 6.29 -0.04
CA HIS A 121 -2.99 7.00 -1.09
C HIS A 121 -1.76 6.18 -1.51
N SER A 122 -1.81 5.52 -2.68
CA SER A 122 -0.63 4.81 -3.20
C SER A 122 0.15 5.68 -4.17
N ARG A 123 1.48 5.79 -3.97
CA ARG A 123 2.40 6.49 -4.88
C ARG A 123 3.38 5.50 -5.51
N ARG A 124 3.54 5.57 -6.84
CA ARG A 124 4.58 4.83 -7.58
C ARG A 124 5.71 5.76 -8.03
N VAL A 125 6.95 5.36 -7.78
CA VAL A 125 8.17 5.92 -8.37
C VAL A 125 9.02 4.75 -8.87
N GLY A 126 8.68 4.16 -10.02
CA GLY A 126 9.46 3.03 -10.57
C GLY A 126 9.03 2.56 -11.95
N GLY A 127 9.90 2.80 -12.95
CA GLY A 127 9.86 2.27 -14.32
C GLY A 127 8.96 3.03 -15.29
N GLY A 128 9.55 3.97 -16.05
CA GLY A 128 8.87 4.84 -17.02
C GLY A 128 8.42 6.17 -16.40
N ASP A 129 8.41 7.24 -17.19
CA ASP A 129 8.16 8.65 -16.84
C ASP A 129 6.78 8.97 -16.21
N THR A 130 6.05 7.95 -15.76
CA THR A 130 4.68 8.05 -15.28
C THR A 130 4.62 7.95 -13.75
N ARG A 131 4.03 8.97 -13.11
CA ARG A 131 3.75 8.96 -11.67
C ARG A 131 2.26 8.71 -11.46
N ARG A 132 1.93 7.81 -10.53
CA ARG A 132 0.53 7.50 -10.19
C ARG A 132 0.28 7.76 -8.71
N ILE A 133 -0.78 8.50 -8.42
CA ILE A 133 -1.41 8.60 -7.10
C ILE A 133 -2.81 8.02 -7.23
N VAL A 134 -3.15 7.06 -6.38
CA VAL A 134 -4.50 6.50 -6.31
C VAL A 134 -5.04 6.83 -4.94
N ALA A 135 -6.23 7.43 -4.87
CA ALA A 135 -6.94 7.67 -3.63
C ALA A 135 -8.09 6.65 -3.55
N ALA A 136 -8.00 5.71 -2.62
CA ALA A 136 -9.06 4.71 -2.47
C ALA A 136 -10.36 5.36 -2.01
N SER A 137 -11.39 5.32 -2.87
CA SER A 137 -12.68 5.93 -2.58
C SER A 137 -13.51 5.07 -1.63
N SER A 138 -14.03 5.66 -0.56
CA SER A 138 -15.21 5.12 0.13
C SER A 138 -16.40 5.12 -0.84
N ARG A 139 -17.24 4.08 -0.80
CA ARG A 139 -18.43 3.82 -1.64
C ARG A 139 -18.97 5.06 -2.35
N VAL A 140 -18.68 5.18 -3.65
CA VAL A 140 -19.40 6.13 -4.53
C VAL A 140 -20.80 5.56 -4.72
N ARG A 141 -21.83 6.26 -4.23
CA ARG A 141 -23.22 5.96 -4.60
C ARG A 141 -23.38 6.30 -6.08
N PRO A 142 -24.02 5.46 -6.90
CA PRO A 142 -24.05 5.63 -8.35
C PRO A 142 -24.98 6.75 -8.83
N ASP A 143 -25.48 7.62 -7.96
CA ASP A 143 -26.46 8.64 -8.33
C ASP A 143 -26.24 9.96 -7.56
N SER A 144 -25.44 10.85 -8.14
CA SER A 144 -25.49 12.31 -7.97
C SER A 144 -24.40 12.96 -8.81
N GLY A 145 -24.74 13.81 -9.80
CA GLY A 145 -23.77 14.74 -10.41
C GLY A 145 -23.33 15.83 -9.42
N PRO A 146 -22.68 16.94 -9.85
CA PRO A 146 -21.44 16.99 -10.65
C PRO A 146 -20.24 16.48 -9.81
N ALA A 147 -19.02 16.48 -10.37
CA ALA A 147 -17.81 15.92 -9.75
C ALA A 147 -17.69 16.19 -8.22
N MET A 148 -17.25 15.19 -7.46
CA MET A 148 -16.99 15.31 -6.02
C MET A 148 -15.96 16.44 -5.79
N HIS A 149 -16.43 17.59 -5.31
CA HIS A 149 -15.59 18.75 -5.01
C HIS A 149 -15.54 18.95 -3.48
N GLY A 150 -14.33 19.03 -2.95
CA GLY A 150 -14.09 19.53 -1.60
C GLY A 150 -13.80 21.03 -1.61
N VAL A 151 -13.65 21.61 -0.41
CA VAL A 151 -13.28 23.04 -0.24
C VAL A 151 -11.93 23.36 -0.90
N LEU A 152 -11.06 22.36 -1.05
CA LEU A 152 -9.74 22.50 -1.70
C LEU A 152 -9.77 22.18 -3.22
N GLY A 153 -10.95 21.93 -3.81
CA GLY A 153 -11.11 21.62 -5.23
C GLY A 153 -11.59 20.18 -5.49
N PRO A 154 -11.45 19.67 -6.73
CA PRO A 154 -11.93 18.35 -7.11
C PRO A 154 -11.19 17.25 -6.36
N ILE A 155 -11.92 16.18 -6.02
CA ILE A 155 -11.38 14.99 -5.35
C ILE A 155 -11.32 13.86 -6.38
N PRO A 156 -10.20 13.72 -7.12
CA PRO A 156 -10.06 12.67 -8.13
C PRO A 156 -9.84 11.30 -7.49
N HIS A 157 -10.42 10.28 -8.11
CA HIS A 157 -10.20 8.87 -7.76
C HIS A 157 -8.75 8.42 -8.03
N SER A 158 -8.19 8.79 -9.18
CA SER A 158 -6.78 8.55 -9.51
C SER A 158 -6.20 9.76 -10.22
N ILE A 159 -4.92 10.03 -9.97
CA ILE A 159 -4.14 11.02 -10.70
C ILE A 159 -2.97 10.29 -11.38
N ARG A 160 -2.80 10.52 -12.69
CA ARG A 160 -1.65 10.05 -13.47
C ARG A 160 -0.96 11.23 -14.13
N GLY A 161 0.31 11.41 -13.84
CA GLY A 161 1.16 12.43 -14.45
C GLY A 161 2.16 11.80 -15.41
N PHE A 162 2.32 12.38 -16.58
CA PHE A 162 3.28 11.99 -17.61
C PHE A 162 4.33 13.10 -17.76
N LEU A 163 5.59 12.81 -17.42
CA LEU A 163 6.65 13.82 -17.46
C LEU A 163 6.99 14.27 -18.88
N HIS A 164 7.10 13.33 -19.83
CA HIS A 164 7.45 13.63 -21.22
C HIS A 164 6.50 14.63 -21.91
N SER A 165 5.23 14.64 -21.54
CA SER A 165 4.19 15.49 -22.12
C SER A 165 3.72 16.60 -21.18
N TYR A 166 4.22 16.63 -19.95
CA TYR A 166 3.75 17.52 -18.88
C TYR A 166 2.23 17.47 -18.67
N THR A 167 1.60 16.33 -18.98
CA THR A 167 0.14 16.15 -18.85
C THR A 167 -0.21 15.45 -17.55
N THR A 168 -1.33 15.85 -16.96
CA THR A 168 -1.95 15.16 -15.83
C THR A 168 -3.37 14.77 -16.19
N VAL A 169 -3.72 13.51 -16.01
CA VAL A 169 -5.06 12.98 -16.24
C VAL A 169 -5.62 12.39 -14.95
N ALA A 170 -6.93 12.55 -14.74
CA ALA A 170 -7.61 12.06 -13.55
C ALA A 170 -8.69 11.01 -13.91
N PRO A 171 -8.28 9.76 -14.26
CA PRO A 171 -9.23 8.74 -14.66
C PRO A 171 -10.04 8.22 -13.46
N THR A 172 -11.32 7.98 -13.70
CA THR A 172 -12.22 7.30 -12.78
C THR A 172 -12.48 5.88 -13.29
N CYS A 173 -12.50 4.90 -12.39
CA CYS A 173 -12.67 3.49 -12.75
C CYS A 173 -13.70 2.87 -11.83
N ALA A 174 -14.58 2.04 -12.39
CA ALA A 174 -15.52 1.26 -11.60
C ALA A 174 -14.80 0.10 -10.91
N LYS A 175 -15.36 -0.37 -9.80
CA LYS A 175 -14.90 -1.59 -9.11
C LYS A 175 -14.99 -2.78 -10.08
N PHE A 176 -13.89 -3.48 -10.28
CA PHE A 176 -13.86 -4.72 -11.03
C PHE A 176 -14.32 -5.89 -10.16
N LYS A 177 -15.23 -6.73 -10.66
CA LYS A 177 -15.83 -7.83 -9.89
C LYS A 177 -14.79 -8.89 -9.50
N GLN A 178 -13.94 -9.30 -10.43
CA GLN A 178 -12.90 -10.32 -10.21
C GLN A 178 -11.57 -9.71 -9.72
N CYS A 179 -11.62 -8.62 -8.96
CA CYS A 179 -10.40 -8.00 -8.44
C CYS A 179 -9.75 -8.86 -7.34
N ILE A 180 -8.52 -9.32 -7.54
CA ILE A 180 -7.74 -10.15 -6.58
C ILE A 180 -7.50 -9.53 -5.20
N ALA A 181 -7.81 -8.24 -5.04
CA ALA A 181 -7.60 -7.50 -3.80
C ALA A 181 -8.90 -7.06 -3.11
N CYS A 182 -9.93 -6.68 -3.88
CA CYS A 182 -11.14 -6.07 -3.34
C CYS A 182 -12.45 -6.67 -3.85
N SER A 183 -12.40 -7.80 -4.56
CA SER A 183 -13.62 -8.58 -4.84
C SER A 183 -14.28 -8.97 -3.53
N ASP A 184 -15.60 -9.14 -3.58
CA ASP A 184 -16.35 -9.54 -2.39
C ASP A 184 -15.99 -10.99 -1.99
N ILE A 185 -15.61 -11.83 -2.96
CA ILE A 185 -15.10 -13.20 -2.74
C ILE A 185 -13.83 -13.18 -1.88
N VAL A 186 -12.81 -12.40 -2.26
CA VAL A 186 -11.55 -12.32 -1.52
C VAL A 186 -11.74 -11.73 -0.13
N VAL A 187 -12.55 -10.67 -0.03
CA VAL A 187 -12.85 -10.05 1.27
C VAL A 187 -13.59 -11.03 2.19
N ASN A 188 -14.52 -11.82 1.66
CA ASN A 188 -15.24 -12.81 2.44
C ASN A 188 -14.34 -13.97 2.86
N LYS A 189 -13.49 -14.50 1.97
CA LYS A 189 -12.51 -15.54 2.33
C LYS A 189 -11.52 -15.07 3.39
N TYR A 190 -11.02 -13.84 3.28
CA TYR A 190 -10.18 -13.26 4.31
C TYR A 190 -10.91 -13.13 5.66
N ARG A 191 -12.21 -12.81 5.65
CA ARG A 191 -13.02 -12.74 6.89
C ARG A 191 -13.29 -14.11 7.52
N THR A 192 -13.42 -15.16 6.73
CA THR A 192 -13.73 -16.52 7.24
C THR A 192 -12.48 -17.28 7.68
N GLN A 193 -11.39 -17.20 6.91
CA GLN A 193 -10.16 -17.97 7.13
C GLN A 193 -9.01 -17.16 7.74
N GLY A 194 -9.10 -15.81 7.72
CA GLY A 194 -8.13 -14.93 8.37
C GLY A 194 -6.69 -15.12 7.89
N ILE A 195 -5.80 -15.44 8.83
CA ILE A 195 -4.36 -15.57 8.59
C ILE A 195 -4.03 -16.80 7.74
N GLU A 196 -4.79 -17.89 7.86
CA GLU A 196 -4.56 -19.10 7.07
C GLU A 196 -4.70 -18.83 5.56
N PHE A 197 -5.70 -18.03 5.19
CA PHE A 197 -5.87 -17.56 3.82
C PHE A 197 -4.65 -16.75 3.35
N LEU A 198 -4.14 -15.84 4.17
CA LEU A 198 -2.95 -15.05 3.82
C LEU A 198 -1.72 -15.95 3.62
N LEU A 199 -1.50 -16.94 4.48
CA LEU A 199 -0.40 -17.89 4.33
C LEU A 199 -0.50 -18.68 3.01
N ASN A 200 -1.71 -19.09 2.62
CA ASN A 200 -1.94 -19.75 1.34
C ASN A 200 -1.63 -18.83 0.14
N VAL A 201 -2.00 -17.54 0.24
CA VAL A 201 -1.69 -16.51 -0.77
C VAL A 201 -0.18 -16.27 -0.90
N PHE A 202 0.57 -16.29 0.21
CA PHE A 202 2.01 -16.10 0.17
C PHE A 202 2.73 -17.32 -0.41
N ASN A 203 2.28 -18.52 -0.07
CA ASN A 203 2.91 -19.77 -0.53
C ASN A 203 2.64 -20.07 -2.01
N SER A 204 1.50 -19.64 -2.54
CA SER A 204 1.07 -19.94 -3.91
C SER A 204 0.75 -18.65 -4.68
N GLY A 205 1.52 -18.35 -5.71
CA GLY A 205 1.31 -17.15 -6.54
C GLY A 205 -0.01 -17.17 -7.33
N ASN A 206 -0.47 -18.36 -7.74
CA ASN A 206 -1.67 -18.52 -8.55
C ASN A 206 -2.96 -18.65 -7.71
N TYR A 207 -2.85 -18.80 -6.39
CA TYR A 207 -4.00 -19.09 -5.53
C TYR A 207 -5.10 -18.03 -5.60
N LEU A 208 -4.73 -16.76 -5.76
CA LEU A 208 -5.70 -15.68 -5.92
C LEU A 208 -6.43 -15.72 -7.28
N GLU A 209 -5.78 -16.21 -8.33
CA GLU A 209 -6.39 -16.34 -9.67
C GLU A 209 -7.31 -17.56 -9.74
N ASP A 210 -6.88 -18.67 -9.15
CA ASP A 210 -7.67 -19.91 -9.04
C ASP A 210 -9.00 -19.66 -8.33
N ILE A 211 -8.97 -18.89 -7.23
CA ILE A 211 -10.19 -18.56 -6.47
C ILE A 211 -11.20 -17.76 -7.28
N MET A 212 -10.74 -16.87 -8.16
CA MET A 212 -11.65 -16.08 -8.99
C MET A 212 -12.22 -16.90 -10.14
N THR A 213 -11.38 -17.74 -10.74
CA THR A 213 -11.78 -18.59 -11.88
C THR A 213 -12.81 -19.63 -11.42
N LEU A 214 -12.58 -20.28 -10.28
CA LEU A 214 -13.51 -21.27 -9.73
C LEU A 214 -14.88 -20.68 -9.36
N SER A 215 -14.93 -19.42 -8.96
CA SER A 215 -16.22 -18.77 -8.66
C SER A 215 -17.00 -18.37 -9.91
N ASP A 216 -16.35 -18.19 -11.06
CA ASP A 216 -17.05 -17.91 -12.31
C ASP A 216 -17.78 -19.17 -12.82
N GLU A 217 -17.25 -20.36 -12.54
CA GLU A 217 -17.88 -21.65 -12.90
C GLU A 217 -19.12 -21.96 -12.05
N GLU A 218 -19.13 -21.57 -10.77
CA GLU A 218 -20.27 -21.79 -9.86
C GLU A 218 -21.46 -20.85 -10.11
N ASP A 219 -21.26 -19.72 -10.80
CA ASP A 219 -22.31 -18.75 -11.13
C ASP A 219 -23.01 -19.05 -12.48
N GLU A 220 -22.52 -20.03 -13.27
CA GLU A 220 -23.09 -20.45 -14.56
C GLU A 220 -24.05 -21.67 -14.47
N GLU A 221 -24.32 -22.20 -13.28
CA GLU A 221 -25.26 -23.30 -13.00
C GLU A 221 -26.55 -22.80 -12.29
#